data_AF-A0A967YPT2-F1
#
_entry.id   AF-A0A967YPT2-F1
#
_cell.length_a   1.000
_cell.length_b   1.000
_cell.length_c   1.000
_cell.angle_alpha   90.00
_cell.angle_beta   90.00
_cell.angle_gamma   90.00
#
_symmetry.space_group_name_H-M   'P 1'
#
loop_
_entity.id
_entity.type
_entity.pdbx_description
1 polymer ?
#
loop_
_entity_poly.entity_id
_entity_poly.type
_entity_poly.pdbx_seq_one_letter_code
_entity_poly.pdbx_strand_id
1 'polypeptide(L)'
;MKGATEVHAEDEGLLENEARGSEPKVYKLRVADNGSGVPARHIPSAFGQVLFGSKYKLKQARGTFGLGGTMAILYGQITTHKPALVKSSTGGARVYMYKIMVDIQRNRPIILDRKIVLNKEGWRGTIVEFSLEGDYAKAMSRILEYLKQTALVNPYANITFIDPRGRLYKFNRVTTQMPLPPKETKPHPYGVDVEAIQRFIRITPYRNMVDFMRNHFHRVGEKTAHRFLESAGIGKTKNPRKLSQEQTVRLVKMMKRFRAFLPPDASCLSPIGEELLKAGILKELKPEFIAVYQRQPSTYSGHPFIVEVAIAYGGDIPRKNDMVLYRFANRIPLLYDEASDVAWKIIKRINWRRYKVTPDMPIAILVHICSTKVPYKTVGKDKEFIADRPEVKREILNGIREAARQLQHFLSKREHKEKERKRLSTFSKYLPKIAKFSTELAGKEKPPDIKKLLWSVRKYEKD
;
A
#
# COMPACT_ATOMS: atom_id res chain seq x y z
N MET A 1 6.27 18.36 8.05
CA MET A 1 6.97 18.54 6.75
C MET A 1 6.00 18.08 5.67
N LYS A 2 5.66 18.96 4.72
CA LYS A 2 4.61 18.71 3.72
C LYS A 2 5.21 17.82 2.61
N GLY A 3 4.86 16.55 2.48
CA GLY A 3 5.51 15.65 1.50
C GLY A 3 5.26 16.08 0.05
N ALA A 4 6.33 16.32 -0.70
CA ALA A 4 6.30 16.59 -2.14
C ALA A 4 7.36 15.74 -2.83
N THR A 5 6.98 15.13 -3.96
CA THR A 5 7.88 14.37 -4.81
C THR A 5 7.68 14.82 -6.25
N GLU A 6 8.78 15.15 -6.91
CA GLU A 6 8.81 15.50 -8.32
C GLU A 6 9.62 14.44 -9.07
N VAL A 7 9.03 13.92 -10.15
CA VAL A 7 9.67 12.96 -11.03
C VAL A 7 9.72 13.59 -12.42
N HIS A 8 10.90 13.64 -12.99
CA HIS A 8 11.18 14.20 -14.29
C HIS A 8 11.87 13.15 -15.15
N ALA A 9 11.36 12.91 -16.36
CA ALA A 9 12.01 12.04 -17.33
C ALA A 9 12.24 12.82 -18.61
N GLU A 10 13.48 12.85 -19.10
CA GLU A 10 13.87 13.49 -20.37
C GLU A 10 14.37 12.42 -21.33
N ASP A 11 14.02 12.52 -22.62
CA ASP A 11 14.66 11.74 -23.68
C ASP A 11 16.04 12.36 -23.97
N GLU A 12 17.11 11.59 -23.84
CA GLU A 12 18.48 12.07 -24.13
C GLU A 12 18.89 11.86 -25.60
N GLY A 13 17.95 11.41 -26.46
CA GLY A 13 18.19 11.24 -27.88
C GLY A 13 18.68 12.54 -28.54
N LEU A 14 19.93 12.52 -29.03
CA LEU A 14 20.45 13.48 -29.99
C LEU A 14 19.48 13.58 -31.18
N LEU A 15 19.40 14.79 -31.76
CA LEU A 15 18.70 15.07 -33.02
C LEU A 15 19.24 14.16 -34.14
N GLU A 16 18.70 12.96 -34.27
CA GLU A 16 18.91 12.11 -35.43
C GLU A 16 17.71 11.18 -35.65
N ASN A 17 16.94 11.53 -36.69
CA ASN A 17 16.03 10.71 -37.48
C ASN A 17 14.81 10.08 -36.77
N GLU A 18 13.69 10.80 -36.88
CA GLU A 18 12.34 10.24 -36.86
C GLU A 18 12.13 9.27 -38.05
N ALA A 19 12.62 8.03 -37.95
CA ALA A 19 12.10 6.90 -38.73
C ALA A 19 12.81 5.59 -38.35
N ARG A 20 12.47 4.99 -37.21
CA ARG A 20 12.55 3.52 -36.99
C ARG A 20 11.77 3.15 -35.73
N GLY A 21 10.82 2.24 -35.88
CA GLY A 21 9.98 1.77 -34.79
C GLY A 21 10.72 0.87 -33.80
N SER A 22 10.31 0.96 -32.53
CA SER A 22 10.52 -0.03 -31.46
C SER A 22 11.97 -0.37 -31.04
N GLU A 23 12.92 0.56 -31.10
CA GLU A 23 14.18 0.39 -30.35
C GLU A 23 14.11 1.06 -28.97
N PRO A 24 14.70 0.45 -27.93
CA PRO A 24 14.81 1.09 -26.62
C PRO A 24 15.59 2.40 -26.73
N LYS A 25 15.14 3.43 -26.02
CA LYS A 25 15.80 4.75 -25.99
C LYS A 25 16.43 5.01 -24.64
N VAL A 26 17.42 5.90 -24.62
CA VAL A 26 18.04 6.37 -23.38
C VAL A 26 17.23 7.52 -22.80
N TYR A 27 16.76 7.36 -21.57
CA TYR A 27 16.06 8.38 -20.82
C TYR A 27 16.85 8.79 -19.59
N LYS A 28 16.86 10.08 -19.28
CA LYS A 28 17.35 10.61 -18.02
C LYS A 28 16.21 10.68 -17.02
N LEU A 29 16.28 9.88 -15.97
CA LEU A 29 15.31 9.90 -14.88
C LEU A 29 15.86 10.72 -13.71
N ARG A 30 15.08 11.71 -13.29
CA ARG A 30 15.34 12.56 -12.13
C ARG A 30 14.20 12.43 -11.13
N VAL A 31 14.53 12.09 -9.89
CA VAL A 31 13.58 12.01 -8.77
C VAL A 31 14.03 12.96 -7.67
N ALA A 32 13.15 13.87 -7.26
CA ALA A 32 13.39 14.86 -6.21
C ALA A 32 12.36 14.70 -5.08
N ASP A 33 12.83 14.72 -3.84
CA ASP A 33 12.01 14.71 -2.64
C ASP A 33 12.35 15.87 -1.70
N ASN A 34 11.43 16.15 -0.77
CA ASN A 34 11.64 17.07 0.34
C ASN A 34 11.67 16.36 1.70
N GLY A 35 12.24 15.14 1.70
CA GLY A 35 12.39 14.29 2.88
C GLY A 35 13.49 14.78 3.83
N SER A 36 13.98 13.88 4.68
CA SER A 36 14.98 14.24 5.69
C SER A 36 16.36 14.62 5.14
N GLY A 37 16.63 14.26 3.88
CA GLY A 37 17.97 14.18 3.30
C GLY A 37 18.74 12.93 3.76
N VAL A 38 19.87 12.68 3.11
CA VAL A 38 20.85 11.64 3.45
C VAL A 38 22.13 12.33 3.94
N PRO A 39 22.65 11.99 5.13
CA PRO A 39 23.91 12.55 5.61
C PRO A 39 25.07 12.27 4.64
N ALA A 40 25.93 13.26 4.41
CA ALA A 40 27.01 13.19 3.41
C ALA A 40 27.87 11.91 3.49
N ARG A 41 28.18 11.46 4.71
CA ARG A 41 28.96 10.24 4.98
C ARG A 41 28.31 8.95 4.45
N HIS A 42 26.99 8.93 4.29
CA HIS A 42 26.23 7.76 3.86
C HIS A 42 25.80 7.83 2.39
N ILE A 43 25.93 8.97 1.71
CA ILE A 43 25.46 9.13 0.32
C ILE A 43 26.12 8.10 -0.61
N PRO A 44 27.46 7.95 -0.66
CA PRO A 44 28.08 6.98 -1.56
C PRO A 44 27.61 5.54 -1.30
N SER A 45 27.61 5.09 -0.03
CA SER A 45 27.14 3.74 0.31
C SER A 45 25.64 3.54 0.08
N ALA A 46 24.81 4.57 0.31
CA ALA A 46 23.36 4.46 0.13
C ALA A 46 22.95 4.23 -1.32
N PHE A 47 23.73 4.73 -2.29
CA PHE A 47 23.39 4.69 -3.71
C PHE A 47 24.35 3.86 -4.56
N GLY A 48 25.53 3.50 -4.04
CA GLY A 48 26.53 2.69 -4.76
C GLY A 48 27.00 1.44 -4.01
N GLN A 49 26.31 1.03 -2.94
CA GLN A 49 26.53 -0.26 -2.28
C GLN A 49 25.22 -1.05 -2.23
N VAL A 50 25.28 -2.29 -2.71
CA VAL A 50 24.18 -3.26 -2.69
C VAL A 50 24.06 -3.81 -1.25
N LEU A 51 22.81 -3.98 -0.78
CA LEU A 51 22.51 -4.38 0.62
C LEU A 51 23.06 -3.39 1.65
N PHE A 52 22.98 -2.09 1.36
CA PHE A 52 23.20 -1.03 2.33
C PHE A 52 21.87 -0.34 2.65
N GLY A 53 21.63 -0.04 3.94
CA GLY A 53 20.48 0.77 4.32
C GLY A 53 20.08 0.65 5.79
N SER A 54 19.14 1.48 6.20
CA SER A 54 18.58 1.51 7.56
C SER A 54 17.46 0.48 7.79
N LYS A 55 17.14 -0.34 6.79
CA LYS A 55 15.95 -1.23 6.74
C LYS A 55 16.17 -2.61 7.38
N TYR A 56 17.31 -2.84 8.03
CA TYR A 56 17.60 -4.09 8.76
C TYR A 56 16.91 -4.17 10.12
N LYS A 57 16.34 -3.05 10.58
CA LYS A 57 15.52 -2.97 11.79
C LYS A 57 14.11 -3.51 11.49
N LEU A 58 13.52 -4.24 12.43
CA LEU A 58 12.17 -4.76 12.28
C LEU A 58 11.15 -3.62 12.46
N LYS A 59 10.80 -3.01 11.33
CA LYS A 59 9.90 -1.87 11.22
C LYS A 59 9.16 -1.96 9.89
N GLN A 60 7.89 -1.55 9.86
CA GLN A 60 7.17 -1.45 8.59
C GLN A 60 7.90 -0.48 7.65
N ALA A 61 8.21 -0.98 6.46
CA ALA A 61 8.85 -0.22 5.39
C ALA A 61 8.26 -0.64 4.04
N ARG A 62 8.35 0.27 3.06
CA ARG A 62 7.97 0.01 1.67
C ARG A 62 8.86 -1.06 1.04
N GLY A 63 10.18 -0.84 1.01
CA GLY A 63 11.16 -1.84 0.54
C GLY A 63 11.76 -2.66 1.69
N THR A 64 12.32 -3.84 1.40
CA THR A 64 12.87 -4.75 2.44
C THR A 64 14.39 -4.80 2.53
N PHE A 65 15.13 -4.82 1.42
CA PHE A 65 16.57 -5.18 1.44
C PHE A 65 17.53 -4.07 1.00
N GLY A 66 17.05 -2.84 0.82
CA GLY A 66 17.91 -1.74 0.35
C GLY A 66 18.42 -1.91 -1.09
N LEU A 67 17.88 -2.86 -1.86
CA LEU A 67 18.33 -3.16 -3.22
C LEU A 67 17.78 -2.20 -4.28
N GLY A 68 16.56 -1.66 -4.09
CA GLY A 68 15.80 -1.02 -5.16
C GLY A 68 16.53 0.12 -5.87
N GLY A 69 16.92 1.17 -5.14
CA GLY A 69 17.55 2.36 -5.72
C GLY A 69 18.91 2.06 -6.35
N THR A 70 19.78 1.35 -5.62
CA THR A 70 21.12 0.94 -6.11
C THR A 70 21.01 0.11 -7.38
N MET A 71 20.00 -0.76 -7.48
CA MET A 71 19.79 -1.58 -8.67
C MET A 71 19.29 -0.79 -9.87
N ALA A 72 18.50 0.26 -9.66
CA ALA A 72 18.09 1.14 -10.75
C ALA A 72 19.28 1.92 -11.30
N ILE A 73 20.14 2.44 -10.41
CA ILE A 73 21.42 3.09 -10.78
C ILE A 73 22.34 2.10 -11.50
N LEU A 74 22.46 0.88 -10.98
CA LEU A 74 23.29 -0.16 -11.59
C LEU A 74 22.79 -0.55 -12.99
N TYR A 75 21.47 -0.68 -13.18
CA TYR A 75 20.89 -0.92 -14.50
C TYR A 75 21.19 0.23 -15.46
N GLY A 76 21.05 1.47 -15.00
CA GLY A 76 21.43 2.65 -15.78
C GLY A 76 22.91 2.66 -16.17
N GLN A 77 23.81 2.30 -15.25
CA GLN A 77 25.25 2.20 -15.52
C GLN A 77 25.58 1.06 -16.50
N ILE A 78 24.93 -0.09 -16.39
CA ILE A 78 25.16 -1.23 -17.30
C ILE A 78 24.70 -0.90 -18.71
N THR A 79 23.57 -0.20 -18.86
CA THR A 79 22.97 0.11 -20.17
C THR A 79 23.58 1.33 -20.83
N THR A 80 23.90 2.38 -20.07
CA THR A 80 24.35 3.67 -20.64
C THR A 80 25.80 4.02 -20.34
N HIS A 81 26.45 3.30 -19.42
CA HIS A 81 27.78 3.63 -18.89
C HIS A 81 27.91 5.04 -18.27
N LYS A 82 26.79 5.74 -18.02
CA LYS A 82 26.78 7.08 -17.41
C LYS A 82 26.73 7.00 -15.88
N PRO A 83 27.38 7.95 -15.16
CA PRO A 83 27.32 8.01 -13.71
C PRO A 83 25.98 8.55 -13.21
N ALA A 84 25.59 8.16 -11.99
CA ALA A 84 24.45 8.76 -11.31
C ALA A 84 24.85 10.02 -10.53
N LEU A 85 24.02 11.06 -10.60
CA LEU A 85 24.15 12.27 -9.81
C LEU A 85 23.23 12.19 -8.59
N VAL A 86 23.80 12.35 -7.39
CA VAL A 86 23.05 12.42 -6.15
C VAL A 86 23.30 13.75 -5.46
N LYS A 87 22.24 14.53 -5.23
CA LYS A 87 22.27 15.80 -4.49
C LYS A 87 21.43 15.65 -3.22
N SER A 88 21.98 15.92 -2.05
CA SER A 88 21.23 15.80 -0.79
C SER A 88 21.64 16.83 0.26
N SER A 89 20.66 17.22 1.07
CA SER A 89 20.85 18.11 2.23
C SER A 89 19.92 17.71 3.36
N THR A 90 20.46 17.69 4.58
CA THR A 90 19.68 17.47 5.81
C THR A 90 19.04 18.76 6.37
N GLY A 91 19.07 19.85 5.59
CA GLY A 91 18.61 21.18 6.01
C GLY A 91 19.68 22.02 6.71
N GLY A 92 20.94 21.56 6.71
CA GLY A 92 22.06 22.34 7.24
C GLY A 92 22.57 23.37 6.23
N ALA A 93 23.69 24.03 6.57
CA ALA A 93 24.29 25.10 5.75
C ALA A 93 24.88 24.62 4.40
N ARG A 94 24.94 23.32 4.13
CA ARG A 94 25.61 22.75 2.95
C ARG A 94 24.72 21.77 2.22
N VAL A 95 24.76 21.83 0.90
CA VAL A 95 24.22 20.84 -0.01
C VAL A 95 25.37 20.04 -0.61
N TYR A 96 25.25 18.71 -0.55
CA TYR A 96 26.28 17.81 -1.05
C TYR A 96 25.84 17.20 -2.37
N MET A 97 26.71 17.25 -3.37
CA MET A 97 26.51 16.67 -4.70
C MET A 97 27.60 15.65 -4.97
N TYR A 98 27.21 14.46 -5.41
CA TYR A 98 28.11 13.36 -5.74
C TYR A 98 27.79 12.84 -7.13
N LYS A 99 28.82 12.66 -7.97
CA LYS A 99 28.74 11.79 -9.16
C LYS A 99 29.32 10.44 -8.78
N ILE A 100 28.50 9.40 -8.87
CA ILE A 100 28.86 8.06 -8.42
C ILE A 100 28.67 7.02 -9.53
N MET A 101 29.55 6.03 -9.51
CA MET A 101 29.38 4.76 -10.20
C MET A 101 29.49 3.62 -9.16
N VAL A 102 29.12 2.42 -9.57
CA VAL A 102 29.15 1.21 -8.75
C VAL A 102 30.23 0.28 -9.27
N ASP A 103 31.20 -0.08 -8.43
CA ASP A 103 32.08 -1.23 -8.64
C ASP A 103 31.28 -2.50 -8.34
N ILE A 104 30.89 -3.21 -9.40
CA ILE A 104 30.06 -4.41 -9.31
C ILE A 104 30.82 -5.56 -8.63
N GLN A 105 32.11 -5.71 -8.93
CA GLN A 105 32.93 -6.82 -8.42
C GLN A 105 33.19 -6.66 -6.92
N ARG A 106 33.51 -5.45 -6.48
CA ARG A 106 33.83 -5.18 -5.07
C ARG A 106 32.63 -4.75 -4.24
N ASN A 107 31.47 -4.54 -4.86
CA ASN A 107 30.27 -3.97 -4.24
C ASN A 107 30.58 -2.68 -3.46
N ARG A 108 31.23 -1.71 -4.13
CA ARG A 108 31.65 -0.44 -3.53
C ARG A 108 31.31 0.74 -4.44
N PRO A 109 30.98 1.91 -3.86
CA PRO A 109 30.79 3.12 -4.65
C PRO A 109 32.13 3.65 -5.16
N ILE A 110 32.16 4.04 -6.43
CA ILE A 110 33.24 4.82 -7.05
C ILE A 110 32.76 6.28 -7.09
N ILE A 111 33.47 7.17 -6.42
CA ILE A 111 33.15 8.60 -6.40
C ILE A 111 33.98 9.26 -7.49
N LEU A 112 33.32 9.74 -8.55
CA LEU A 112 33.98 10.45 -9.64
C LEU A 112 34.16 11.94 -9.35
N ASP A 113 33.15 12.54 -8.72
CA ASP A 113 33.14 13.96 -8.39
C ASP A 113 32.36 14.19 -7.10
N ARG A 114 32.80 15.18 -6.33
CA ARG A 114 32.16 15.63 -5.10
C ARG A 114 32.19 17.16 -5.05
N LYS A 115 31.01 17.77 -5.09
CA LYS A 115 30.83 19.21 -4.95
C LYS A 115 30.03 19.55 -3.70
N ILE A 116 30.44 20.61 -3.01
CA ILE A 116 29.76 21.13 -1.82
C ILE A 116 29.33 22.56 -2.13
N VAL A 117 28.06 22.86 -1.96
CA VAL A 117 27.48 24.18 -2.22
C VAL A 117 26.84 24.71 -0.95
N LEU A 118 26.90 26.02 -0.74
CA LEU A 118 26.21 26.69 0.36
C LEU A 118 24.69 26.59 0.18
N ASN A 119 23.99 26.16 1.22
CA ASN A 119 22.54 25.98 1.22
C ASN A 119 21.82 27.28 1.59
N LYS A 120 21.86 28.28 0.70
CA LYS A 120 21.28 29.61 0.95
C LYS A 120 19.78 29.57 1.27
N GLU A 121 19.05 28.65 0.64
CA GLU A 121 17.60 28.51 0.77
C GLU A 121 17.17 27.57 1.90
N GLY A 122 18.11 26.98 2.65
CA GLY A 122 17.78 25.99 3.68
C GLY A 122 17.10 24.73 3.12
N TRP A 123 17.34 24.41 1.83
CA TRP A 123 16.74 23.25 1.17
C TRP A 123 17.05 21.96 1.92
N ARG A 124 16.04 21.09 2.01
CA ARG A 124 16.12 19.78 2.67
C ARG A 124 15.45 18.74 1.78
N GLY A 125 16.19 17.67 1.46
CA GLY A 125 15.71 16.65 0.54
C GLY A 125 16.83 15.88 -0.14
N THR A 126 16.44 15.03 -1.08
CA THR A 126 17.37 14.29 -1.94
C THR A 126 16.89 14.35 -3.38
N ILE A 127 17.84 14.49 -4.30
CA ILE A 127 17.64 14.41 -5.74
C ILE A 127 18.58 13.33 -6.26
N VAL A 128 18.03 12.41 -7.05
CA VAL A 128 18.77 11.34 -7.73
C VAL A 128 18.50 11.44 -9.21
N GLU A 129 19.55 11.53 -10.02
CA GLU A 129 19.48 11.59 -11.47
C GLU A 129 20.38 10.52 -12.07
N PHE A 130 19.88 9.75 -13.02
CA PHE A 130 20.65 8.76 -13.76
C PHE A 130 20.01 8.47 -15.11
N SER A 131 20.82 8.06 -16.08
CA SER A 131 20.34 7.66 -17.40
C SER A 131 20.12 6.15 -17.44
N LEU A 132 19.07 5.71 -18.14
CA LEU A 132 18.73 4.31 -18.32
C LEU A 132 18.12 4.08 -19.70
N GLU A 133 18.34 2.90 -20.26
CA GLU A 133 17.68 2.46 -21.48
C GLU A 133 16.30 1.87 -21.18
N GLY A 134 15.28 2.18 -21.99
CA GLY A 134 13.94 1.63 -21.80
C GLY A 134 12.97 1.94 -22.95
N ASP A 135 11.73 1.46 -22.81
CA ASP A 135 10.64 1.74 -23.75
C ASP A 135 9.50 2.47 -23.01
N TYR A 136 9.52 3.80 -23.10
CA TYR A 136 8.50 4.62 -22.45
C TYR A 136 7.11 4.43 -23.06
N ALA A 137 7.01 4.22 -24.38
CA ALA A 137 5.72 4.09 -25.05
C ALA A 137 4.93 2.89 -24.52
N LYS A 138 5.61 1.76 -24.27
CA LYS A 138 5.00 0.57 -23.66
C LYS A 138 4.76 0.73 -22.16
N ALA A 139 5.67 1.40 -21.44
CA ALA A 139 5.61 1.52 -19.97
C ALA A 139 4.71 2.65 -19.44
N MET A 140 4.41 3.67 -20.27
CA MET A 140 3.72 4.90 -19.90
C MET A 140 2.44 4.65 -19.09
N SER A 141 1.57 3.76 -19.57
CA SER A 141 0.29 3.47 -18.92
C SER A 141 0.47 2.95 -17.50
N ARG A 142 1.46 2.06 -17.29
CA ARG A 142 1.79 1.46 -15.99
C ARG A 142 2.45 2.46 -15.04
N ILE A 143 3.32 3.33 -15.55
CA ILE A 143 3.94 4.40 -14.76
C ILE A 143 2.86 5.36 -14.24
N LEU A 144 1.95 5.80 -15.11
CA LEU A 144 0.85 6.68 -14.72
C LEU A 144 -0.10 5.98 -13.73
N GLU A 145 -0.40 4.70 -13.95
CA GLU A 145 -1.20 3.90 -13.03
C GLU A 145 -0.53 3.80 -11.65
N TYR A 146 0.78 3.55 -11.59
CA TYR A 146 1.55 3.52 -10.34
C TYR A 146 1.44 4.83 -9.58
N LEU A 147 1.64 5.96 -10.27
CA LEU A 147 1.59 7.29 -9.66
C LEU A 147 0.18 7.64 -9.19
N LYS A 148 -0.85 7.34 -9.99
CA LYS A 148 -2.25 7.55 -9.63
C LYS A 148 -2.64 6.73 -8.39
N GLN A 149 -2.31 5.44 -8.37
CA GLN A 149 -2.58 4.58 -7.21
C GLN A 149 -1.76 4.99 -5.99
N THR A 150 -0.52 5.47 -6.17
CA THR A 150 0.31 6.03 -5.08
C THR A 150 -0.31 7.31 -4.50
N ALA A 151 -0.88 8.18 -5.34
CA ALA A 151 -1.59 9.37 -4.91
C ALA A 151 -2.87 9.03 -4.13
N LEU A 152 -3.56 7.95 -4.51
CA LEU A 152 -4.75 7.44 -3.83
C LEU A 152 -4.44 7.06 -2.37
N VAL A 153 -3.40 6.26 -2.12
CA VAL A 153 -3.05 5.82 -0.75
C VAL A 153 -2.25 6.84 0.07
N ASN A 154 -1.77 7.90 -0.58
CA ASN A 154 -1.04 8.98 0.07
C ASN A 154 -1.71 10.33 -0.23
N PRO A 155 -2.95 10.58 0.24
CA PRO A 155 -3.70 11.80 -0.04
C PRO A 155 -3.05 13.07 0.56
N TYR A 156 -2.03 12.91 1.38
CA TYR A 156 -1.25 13.96 2.02
C TYR A 156 0.02 14.37 1.25
N ALA A 157 0.33 13.69 0.14
CA ALA A 157 1.50 13.96 -0.68
C ALA A 157 1.13 14.70 -1.97
N ASN A 158 2.00 15.63 -2.38
CA ASN A 158 1.99 16.18 -3.73
C ASN A 158 2.93 15.34 -4.60
N ILE A 159 2.43 14.84 -5.73
CA ILE A 159 3.23 14.10 -6.71
C ILE A 159 3.13 14.82 -8.04
N THR A 160 4.28 15.24 -8.58
CA THR A 160 4.38 15.83 -9.91
C THR A 160 5.20 14.90 -10.79
N PHE A 161 4.70 14.62 -11.99
CA PHE A 161 5.41 13.81 -12.98
C PHE A 161 5.43 14.54 -14.32
N ILE A 162 6.63 14.73 -14.85
CA ILE A 162 6.85 15.24 -16.21
C ILE A 162 7.35 14.08 -17.04
N ASP A 163 6.59 13.75 -18.09
CA ASP A 163 6.97 12.67 -18.99
C ASP A 163 8.01 13.12 -20.04
N PRO A 164 8.64 12.17 -20.76
CA PRO A 164 9.58 12.49 -21.83
C PRO A 164 8.99 13.30 -22.99
N ARG A 165 7.66 13.43 -23.07
CA ARG A 165 6.97 14.24 -24.08
C ARG A 165 6.63 15.65 -23.56
N GLY A 166 7.09 16.02 -22.37
CA GLY A 166 6.84 17.32 -21.74
C GLY A 166 5.45 17.47 -21.10
N ARG A 167 4.66 16.40 -21.00
CA ARG A 167 3.33 16.44 -20.36
C ARG A 167 3.46 16.43 -18.85
N LEU A 168 2.80 17.40 -18.22
CA LEU A 168 2.81 17.62 -16.78
C LEU A 168 1.58 16.97 -16.12
N TYR A 169 1.83 15.96 -15.29
CA TYR A 169 0.84 15.31 -14.44
C TYR A 169 1.00 15.80 -12.99
N LYS A 170 -0.06 16.33 -12.40
CA LYS A 170 -0.08 16.82 -11.01
C LYS A 170 -1.12 16.09 -10.19
N PHE A 171 -0.67 15.42 -9.13
CA PHE A 171 -1.51 14.82 -8.12
C PHE A 171 -1.36 15.62 -6.83
N ASN A 172 -2.20 16.64 -6.66
CA ASN A 172 -2.18 17.51 -5.48
C ASN A 172 -2.72 16.79 -4.24
N ARG A 173 -2.17 17.04 -3.07
CA ARG A 173 -2.72 16.55 -1.80
C ARG A 173 -4.11 17.13 -1.52
N VAL A 174 -4.91 16.40 -0.78
CA VAL A 174 -6.23 16.84 -0.26
C VAL A 174 -6.24 17.05 1.25
N THR A 175 -5.28 16.48 1.96
CA THR A 175 -5.15 16.61 3.41
C THR A 175 -3.71 16.92 3.81
N THR A 176 -3.54 17.55 4.96
CA THR A 176 -2.22 17.73 5.60
C THR A 176 -1.98 16.73 6.73
N GLN A 177 -3.02 16.00 7.14
CA GLN A 177 -2.92 15.01 8.18
C GLN A 177 -2.13 13.79 7.67
N MET A 178 -1.13 13.38 8.44
CA MET A 178 -0.32 12.21 8.13
C MET A 178 -0.60 11.10 9.14
N PRO A 179 -0.59 9.83 8.71
CA PRO A 179 -0.69 8.71 9.62
C PRO A 179 0.54 8.65 10.54
N LEU A 180 0.36 8.09 11.74
CA LEU A 180 1.43 7.95 12.73
C LEU A 180 2.61 7.17 12.14
N PRO A 181 3.86 7.64 12.27
CA PRO A 181 5.01 6.95 11.69
C PRO A 181 5.22 5.58 12.35
N PRO A 182 5.63 4.55 11.57
CA PRO A 182 5.85 3.23 12.13
C PRO A 182 7.00 3.24 13.13
N LYS A 183 6.91 2.40 14.15
CA LYS A 183 7.93 2.27 15.21
C LYS A 183 8.74 0.99 15.03
N GLU A 184 9.97 1.02 15.50
CA GLU A 184 10.81 -0.19 15.56
C GLU A 184 10.27 -1.11 16.66
N THR A 185 10.25 -2.41 16.39
CA THR A 185 9.78 -3.42 17.36
C THR A 185 10.74 -4.61 17.44
N LYS A 186 10.66 -5.35 18.53
CA LYS A 186 11.40 -6.60 18.72
C LYS A 186 10.72 -7.73 17.92
N PRO A 187 11.48 -8.74 17.48
CA PRO A 187 10.88 -9.91 16.84
C PRO A 187 10.00 -10.69 17.82
N HIS A 188 8.90 -11.25 17.32
CA HIS A 188 8.07 -12.18 18.07
C HIS A 188 8.66 -13.60 17.98
N PRO A 189 8.68 -14.41 19.06
CA PRO A 189 9.30 -15.74 19.06
C PRO A 189 8.85 -16.66 17.91
N TYR A 190 7.56 -16.62 17.56
CA TYR A 190 6.99 -17.45 16.48
C TYR A 190 7.61 -17.19 15.10
N GLY A 191 8.13 -15.98 14.86
CA GLY A 191 8.65 -15.55 13.56
C GLY A 191 10.16 -15.66 13.42
N VAL A 192 10.86 -16.19 14.42
CA VAL A 192 12.32 -16.23 14.46
C VAL A 192 12.84 -17.55 13.88
N ASP A 193 13.95 -17.46 13.15
CA ASP A 193 14.70 -18.59 12.59
C ASP A 193 15.99 -18.84 13.37
N VAL A 194 16.69 -19.94 13.03
CA VAL A 194 17.92 -20.36 13.72
C VAL A 194 19.00 -19.28 13.60
N GLU A 195 19.13 -18.67 12.42
CA GLU A 195 20.13 -17.63 12.16
C GLU A 195 19.89 -16.37 13.01
N ALA A 196 18.64 -15.92 13.13
CA ALA A 196 18.33 -14.80 14.00
C ALA A 196 18.64 -15.09 15.46
N ILE A 197 18.38 -16.31 15.95
CA ILE A 197 18.78 -16.71 17.31
C ILE A 197 20.30 -16.66 17.47
N GLN A 198 21.06 -17.23 16.53
CA GLN A 198 22.53 -17.19 16.59
C GLN A 198 23.06 -15.76 16.62
N ARG A 199 22.49 -14.88 15.79
CA ARG A 199 22.81 -13.46 15.80
C ARG A 199 22.51 -12.82 17.16
N PHE A 200 21.35 -13.10 17.76
CA PHE A 200 21.00 -12.60 19.09
C PHE A 200 21.96 -13.12 20.17
N ILE A 201 22.36 -14.39 20.09
CA ILE A 201 23.34 -14.99 21.02
C ILE A 201 24.71 -14.31 20.90
N ARG A 202 25.15 -13.92 19.70
CA ARG A 202 26.44 -13.22 19.50
C ARG A 202 26.43 -11.81 20.10
N ILE A 203 25.33 -11.07 19.95
CA ILE A 203 25.23 -9.67 20.39
C ILE A 203 24.74 -9.52 21.84
N THR A 204 24.16 -10.57 22.43
CA THR A 204 23.48 -10.43 23.73
C THR A 204 24.47 -10.10 24.86
N PRO A 205 24.14 -9.11 25.72
CA PRO A 205 24.87 -8.90 26.97
C PRO A 205 24.40 -9.84 28.09
N TYR A 206 23.23 -10.46 27.95
CA TYR A 206 22.61 -11.26 29.01
C TYR A 206 23.28 -12.63 29.20
N ARG A 207 23.46 -13.03 30.46
CA ARG A 207 24.13 -14.28 30.86
C ARG A 207 23.18 -15.42 31.23
N ASN A 208 21.86 -15.19 31.21
CA ASN A 208 20.85 -16.20 31.48
C ASN A 208 19.77 -16.22 30.37
N MET A 209 19.06 -17.35 30.25
CA MET A 209 18.07 -17.56 29.20
C MET A 209 16.75 -16.80 29.45
N VAL A 210 16.40 -16.53 30.71
CA VAL A 210 15.17 -15.81 31.06
C VAL A 210 15.24 -14.36 30.57
N ASP A 211 16.33 -13.66 30.88
CA ASP A 211 16.59 -12.29 30.43
C ASP A 211 16.81 -12.24 28.93
N PHE A 212 17.45 -13.26 28.34
CA PHE A 212 17.56 -13.36 26.90
C PHE A 212 16.17 -13.38 26.24
N MET A 213 15.26 -14.21 26.73
CA MET A 213 13.89 -14.31 26.22
C MET A 213 13.09 -13.02 26.45
N ARG A 214 13.23 -12.38 27.61
CA ARG A 214 12.50 -11.15 27.96
C ARG A 214 12.95 -9.93 27.16
N ASN A 215 14.25 -9.82 26.92
CA ASN A 215 14.83 -8.59 26.36
C ASN A 215 15.00 -8.62 24.85
N HIS A 216 15.13 -9.79 24.21
CA HIS A 216 15.25 -9.87 22.74
C HIS A 216 13.93 -10.06 22.01
N PHE A 217 12.89 -10.54 22.70
CA PHE A 217 11.61 -10.87 22.06
C PHE A 217 10.48 -9.96 22.52
N HIS A 218 9.52 -9.77 21.62
CA HIS A 218 8.33 -8.96 21.87
C HIS A 218 7.29 -9.73 22.69
N ARG A 219 6.72 -9.06 23.71
CA ARG A 219 5.66 -9.56 24.60
C ARG A 219 5.98 -10.88 25.32
N VAL A 220 7.25 -11.10 25.66
CA VAL A 220 7.67 -12.23 26.50
C VAL A 220 7.96 -11.71 27.91
N GLY A 221 7.05 -12.00 28.84
CA GLY A 221 7.26 -11.76 30.27
C GLY A 221 8.01 -12.89 30.96
N GLU A 222 8.44 -12.67 32.19
CA GLU A 222 9.22 -13.64 32.99
C GLU A 222 8.48 -14.97 33.19
N LYS A 223 7.22 -14.94 33.64
CA LYS A 223 6.38 -16.15 33.79
C LYS A 223 6.23 -16.95 32.49
N THR A 224 6.16 -16.26 31.35
CA THR A 224 6.04 -16.92 30.03
C THR A 224 7.37 -17.48 29.58
N ALA A 225 8.47 -16.77 29.82
CA ALA A 225 9.83 -17.24 29.56
C ALA A 225 10.14 -18.51 30.37
N HIS A 226 9.78 -18.55 31.65
CA HIS A 226 9.98 -19.75 32.48
C HIS A 226 9.23 -20.96 31.95
N ARG A 227 7.92 -20.83 31.69
CA ARG A 227 7.10 -21.92 31.14
C ARG A 227 7.61 -22.40 29.79
N PHE A 228 8.07 -21.48 28.94
CA PHE A 228 8.64 -21.81 27.66
C PHE A 228 9.97 -22.58 27.79
N LEU A 229 10.90 -22.10 28.61
CA LEU A 229 12.21 -22.72 28.79
C LEU A 229 12.10 -24.11 29.41
N GLU A 230 11.17 -24.30 30.33
CA GLU A 230 10.82 -25.61 30.89
C GLU A 230 10.30 -26.57 29.81
N SER A 231 9.35 -26.13 28.98
CA SER A 231 8.86 -26.95 27.85
C SER A 231 9.95 -27.26 26.82
N ALA A 232 10.93 -26.37 26.67
CA ALA A 232 12.06 -26.54 25.76
C ALA A 232 13.18 -27.43 26.34
N GLY A 233 13.14 -27.76 27.63
CA GLY A 233 14.19 -28.50 28.33
C GLY A 233 15.49 -27.71 28.47
N ILE A 234 15.40 -26.37 28.59
CA ILE A 234 16.57 -25.48 28.70
C ILE A 234 16.59 -24.85 30.09
N GLY A 235 17.73 -24.98 30.78
CA GLY A 235 17.93 -24.40 32.10
C GLY A 235 17.76 -22.88 32.11
N LYS A 236 17.00 -22.35 33.08
CA LYS A 236 16.66 -20.93 33.23
C LYS A 236 17.90 -20.03 33.34
N THR A 237 18.90 -20.48 34.10
CA THR A 237 20.18 -19.80 34.36
C THR A 237 21.26 -20.13 33.34
N LYS A 238 20.97 -20.99 32.36
CA LYS A 238 21.95 -21.37 31.33
C LYS A 238 22.37 -20.12 30.55
N ASN A 239 23.66 -20.02 30.26
CA ASN A 239 24.18 -18.93 29.44
C ASN A 239 23.78 -19.12 27.96
N PRO A 240 23.12 -18.14 27.31
CA PRO A 240 22.75 -18.23 25.90
C PRO A 240 23.92 -18.56 24.97
N ARG A 241 25.13 -18.08 25.29
CA ARG A 241 26.37 -18.33 24.50
C ARG A 241 26.87 -19.77 24.58
N LYS A 242 26.39 -20.56 25.55
CA LYS A 242 26.74 -21.97 25.74
C LYS A 242 25.66 -22.92 25.19
N LEU A 243 24.74 -22.44 24.36
CA LEU A 243 23.75 -23.29 23.68
C LEU A 243 24.42 -24.08 22.56
N SER A 244 24.19 -25.40 22.51
CA SER A 244 24.62 -26.20 21.36
C SER A 244 23.77 -25.89 20.13
N GLN A 245 24.27 -26.26 18.95
CA GLN A 245 23.51 -26.09 17.70
C GLN A 245 22.17 -26.84 17.74
N GLU A 246 22.17 -28.07 18.26
CA GLU A 246 20.96 -28.87 18.45
C GLU A 246 19.96 -28.20 19.40
N GLN A 247 20.44 -27.67 20.53
CA GLN A 247 19.61 -26.93 21.47
C GLN A 247 19.00 -25.67 20.84
N THR A 248 19.75 -25.00 19.97
CA THR A 248 19.28 -23.82 19.23
C THR A 248 18.16 -24.19 18.26
N VAL A 249 18.33 -25.29 17.50
CA VAL A 249 17.29 -25.79 16.60
C VAL A 249 16.04 -26.21 17.38
N ARG A 250 16.23 -26.90 18.52
CA ARG A 250 15.12 -27.29 19.41
C ARG A 250 14.37 -26.07 19.95
N LEU A 251 15.10 -25.05 20.41
CA LEU A 251 14.52 -23.78 20.89
C LEU A 251 13.60 -23.17 19.82
N VAL A 252 14.07 -23.03 18.58
CA VAL A 252 13.28 -22.45 17.47
C VAL A 252 12.06 -23.30 17.12
N LYS A 253 12.22 -24.63 17.05
CA LYS A 253 11.08 -25.54 16.81
C LYS A 253 10.01 -25.40 17.90
N MET A 254 10.44 -25.28 19.16
CA MET A 254 9.52 -25.07 20.28
C MET A 254 8.87 -23.68 20.26
N MET A 255 9.58 -22.62 19.86
CA MET A 255 9.02 -21.27 19.73
C MET A 255 7.81 -21.23 18.78
N LYS A 256 7.82 -22.05 17.72
CA LYS A 256 6.71 -22.16 16.76
C LYS A 256 5.54 -23.00 17.26
N ARG A 257 5.75 -23.89 18.21
CA ARG A 257 4.70 -24.78 18.76
C ARG A 257 4.07 -24.23 20.03
N PHE A 258 4.80 -23.41 20.78
CA PHE A 258 4.35 -22.88 22.06
C PHE A 258 3.22 -21.86 21.89
N ARG A 259 2.03 -22.19 22.42
CA ARG A 259 0.81 -21.39 22.26
C ARG A 259 0.62 -20.29 23.30
N ALA A 260 1.40 -20.27 24.38
CA ALA A 260 1.22 -19.30 25.46
C ALA A 260 1.96 -17.96 25.24
N PHE A 261 2.56 -17.76 24.06
CA PHE A 261 3.03 -16.44 23.65
C PHE A 261 1.84 -15.54 23.31
N LEU A 262 1.90 -14.29 23.78
CA LEU A 262 0.91 -13.28 23.43
C LEU A 262 1.10 -12.86 21.97
N PRO A 263 0.01 -12.62 21.21
CA PRO A 263 0.13 -12.17 19.82
C PRO A 263 0.92 -10.85 19.74
N PRO A 264 1.78 -10.65 18.72
CA PRO A 264 2.53 -9.42 18.59
C PRO A 264 1.62 -8.19 18.56
N ASP A 265 2.07 -7.13 19.25
CA ASP A 265 1.38 -5.85 19.25
C ASP A 265 1.55 -5.12 17.91
N ALA A 266 0.48 -4.45 17.48
CA ALA A 266 0.39 -3.78 16.19
C ALA A 266 0.67 -2.28 16.25
N SER A 267 0.96 -1.70 17.42
CA SER A 267 1.31 -0.26 17.55
C SER A 267 2.59 0.13 16.81
N CYS A 268 3.38 -0.86 16.40
CA CYS A 268 4.55 -0.66 15.55
C CYS A 268 4.20 -0.36 14.08
N LEU A 269 2.96 -0.67 13.67
CA LEU A 269 2.46 -0.47 12.32
C LEU A 269 1.88 0.95 12.15
N SER A 270 1.79 1.33 10.88
CA SER A 270 1.34 2.60 10.36
C SER A 270 0.36 2.29 9.23
N PRO A 271 -0.90 1.96 9.57
CA PRO A 271 -1.99 1.81 8.59
C PRO A 271 -2.25 3.14 7.87
N ILE A 272 -3.08 3.14 6.82
CA ILE A 272 -3.48 4.40 6.16
C ILE A 272 -4.52 5.11 7.04
N GLY A 273 -5.44 4.38 7.62
CA GLY A 273 -6.60 4.86 8.36
C GLY A 273 -7.82 5.02 7.45
N GLU A 274 -9.02 4.82 8.02
CA GLU A 274 -10.28 4.87 7.28
C GLU A 274 -10.53 6.25 6.64
N GLU A 275 -10.27 7.33 7.38
CA GLU A 275 -10.48 8.70 6.92
C GLU A 275 -9.56 9.08 5.75
N LEU A 276 -8.26 8.76 5.88
CA LEU A 276 -7.28 9.05 4.83
C LEU A 276 -7.55 8.21 3.58
N LEU A 277 -7.88 6.93 3.74
CA LEU A 277 -8.21 6.08 2.60
C LEU A 277 -9.49 6.55 1.89
N LYS A 278 -10.52 6.98 2.65
CA LYS A 278 -11.74 7.59 2.10
C LYS A 278 -11.43 8.88 1.32
N ALA A 279 -10.59 9.77 1.87
CA ALA A 279 -10.18 11.01 1.20
C ALA A 279 -9.44 10.74 -0.11
N GLY A 280 -8.56 9.74 -0.14
CA GLY A 280 -7.83 9.31 -1.33
C GLY A 280 -8.75 8.76 -2.43
N ILE A 281 -9.71 7.90 -2.06
CA ILE A 281 -10.70 7.34 -2.99
C ILE A 281 -11.61 8.44 -3.56
N LEU A 282 -12.11 9.34 -2.71
CA LEU A 282 -12.97 10.45 -3.13
C LEU A 282 -12.26 11.33 -4.16
N LYS A 283 -10.99 11.61 -3.93
CA LYS A 283 -10.16 12.44 -4.81
C LYS A 283 -9.96 11.83 -6.19
N GLU A 284 -9.56 10.55 -6.25
CA GLU A 284 -9.08 9.93 -7.50
C GLU A 284 -10.17 9.20 -8.30
N LEU A 285 -11.24 8.74 -7.64
CA LEU A 285 -12.31 7.94 -8.26
C LEU A 285 -13.69 8.63 -8.26
N LYS A 286 -13.87 9.72 -7.48
CA LYS A 286 -15.12 10.48 -7.32
C LYS A 286 -16.41 9.61 -7.30
N PRO A 287 -16.46 8.56 -6.46
CA PRO A 287 -17.58 7.62 -6.49
C PRO A 287 -18.84 8.20 -5.83
N GLU A 288 -20.00 7.64 -6.17
CA GLU A 288 -21.29 7.95 -5.54
C GLU A 288 -21.38 7.38 -4.12
N PHE A 289 -20.72 6.25 -3.88
CA PHE A 289 -20.71 5.56 -2.59
C PHE A 289 -19.32 5.03 -2.25
N ILE A 290 -18.94 5.15 -0.97
CA ILE A 290 -17.69 4.60 -0.43
C ILE A 290 -17.98 3.95 0.92
N ALA A 291 -17.57 2.69 1.07
CA ALA A 291 -17.42 2.03 2.36
C ALA A 291 -15.93 1.73 2.58
N VAL A 292 -15.38 2.15 3.72
CA VAL A 292 -14.01 1.84 4.13
C VAL A 292 -14.07 1.14 5.48
N TYR A 293 -13.23 0.11 5.66
CA TYR A 293 -13.16 -0.63 6.90
C TYR A 293 -11.73 -1.08 7.20
N GLN A 294 -11.25 -0.74 8.40
CA GLN A 294 -9.98 -1.20 8.94
C GLN A 294 -10.23 -2.37 9.89
N ARG A 295 -9.62 -3.53 9.60
CA ARG A 295 -9.69 -4.70 10.47
C ARG A 295 -8.88 -4.49 11.74
N GLN A 296 -9.28 -5.22 12.78
CA GLN A 296 -8.46 -5.37 13.97
C GLN A 296 -7.12 -6.03 13.59
N PRO A 297 -6.02 -5.68 14.27
CA PRO A 297 -4.73 -6.28 13.96
C PRO A 297 -4.75 -7.79 14.18
N SER A 298 -4.13 -8.51 13.25
CA SER A 298 -3.95 -9.95 13.30
C SER A 298 -2.48 -10.29 13.12
N THR A 299 -2.13 -11.57 13.20
CA THR A 299 -0.73 -11.99 13.25
C THR A 299 -0.52 -13.20 12.36
N TYR A 300 0.53 -13.18 11.54
CA TYR A 300 0.91 -14.31 10.71
C TYR A 300 2.41 -14.55 10.88
N SER A 301 2.83 -15.80 11.09
CA SER A 301 4.25 -16.14 11.24
C SER A 301 5.05 -15.21 12.19
N GLY A 302 4.45 -14.73 13.28
CA GLY A 302 5.09 -13.83 14.25
C GLY A 302 5.17 -12.36 13.82
N HIS A 303 4.57 -11.98 12.69
CA HIS A 303 4.49 -10.60 12.23
C HIS A 303 3.06 -10.07 12.43
N PRO A 304 2.89 -8.93 13.11
CA PRO A 304 1.59 -8.26 13.16
C PRO A 304 1.27 -7.69 11.78
N PHE A 305 0.01 -7.79 11.38
CA PHE A 305 -0.52 -7.18 10.17
C PHE A 305 -1.91 -6.60 10.38
N ILE A 306 -2.24 -5.57 9.61
CA ILE A 306 -3.56 -4.94 9.55
C ILE A 306 -4.02 -4.98 8.10
N VAL A 307 -5.31 -5.27 7.90
CA VAL A 307 -5.95 -5.24 6.58
C VAL A 307 -6.96 -4.10 6.55
N GLU A 308 -6.85 -3.26 5.53
CA GLU A 308 -7.79 -2.19 5.24
C GLU A 308 -8.48 -2.52 3.91
N VAL A 309 -9.80 -2.44 3.90
CA VAL A 309 -10.60 -2.72 2.70
C VAL A 309 -11.50 -1.53 2.42
N ALA A 310 -11.65 -1.19 1.14
CA ALA A 310 -12.67 -0.26 0.72
C ALA A 310 -13.42 -0.78 -0.50
N ILE A 311 -14.69 -0.41 -0.61
CA ILE A 311 -15.53 -0.62 -1.78
C ILE A 311 -16.08 0.73 -2.19
N ALA A 312 -15.86 1.08 -3.46
CA ALA A 312 -16.38 2.29 -4.08
C ALA A 312 -17.30 1.92 -5.24
N TYR A 313 -18.38 2.68 -5.42
CA TYR A 313 -19.39 2.44 -6.45
C TYR A 313 -19.75 3.74 -7.18
N GLY A 314 -19.88 3.69 -8.50
CA GLY A 314 -20.28 4.82 -9.34
C GLY A 314 -19.14 5.78 -9.71
N GLY A 315 -19.48 6.98 -10.17
CA GLY A 315 -18.50 8.03 -10.48
C GLY A 315 -17.56 7.71 -11.65
N ASP A 316 -16.28 8.07 -11.49
CA ASP A 316 -15.22 7.90 -12.50
C ASP A 316 -14.58 6.49 -12.46
N ILE A 317 -15.25 5.51 -11.83
CA ILE A 317 -14.78 4.13 -11.79
C ILE A 317 -14.93 3.50 -13.19
N PRO A 318 -13.86 2.90 -13.75
CA PRO A 318 -13.92 2.25 -15.05
C PRO A 318 -15.00 1.16 -15.09
N ARG A 319 -15.91 1.24 -16.06
CA ARG A 319 -16.86 0.16 -16.37
C ARG A 319 -16.11 -0.92 -17.14
N LYS A 320 -15.68 -1.96 -16.44
CA LYS A 320 -15.19 -3.22 -17.04
C LYS A 320 -16.31 -4.26 -16.91
N ASN A 321 -16.24 -5.35 -17.68
CA ASN A 321 -17.14 -6.52 -17.54
C ASN A 321 -16.92 -7.28 -16.20
N ASP A 322 -16.25 -6.65 -15.25
CA ASP A 322 -15.79 -7.21 -13.99
C ASP A 322 -15.39 -6.07 -13.04
N MET A 323 -15.22 -6.39 -11.77
CA MET A 323 -14.85 -5.41 -10.74
C MET A 323 -13.38 -4.99 -10.88
N VAL A 324 -13.10 -3.72 -10.61
CA VAL A 324 -11.73 -3.19 -10.58
C VAL A 324 -11.13 -3.45 -9.19
N LEU A 325 -10.00 -4.16 -9.11
CA LEU A 325 -9.30 -4.40 -7.86
C LEU A 325 -8.01 -3.56 -7.79
N TYR A 326 -7.89 -2.76 -6.73
CA TYR A 326 -6.66 -2.07 -6.36
C TYR A 326 -6.02 -2.74 -5.15
N ARG A 327 -4.75 -3.14 -5.29
CA ARG A 327 -4.02 -3.88 -4.26
C ARG A 327 -2.86 -3.06 -3.75
N PHE A 328 -2.71 -3.04 -2.43
CA PHE A 328 -1.64 -2.31 -1.78
C PHE A 328 -0.96 -3.14 -0.70
N ALA A 329 0.36 -3.03 -0.63
CA ALA A 329 1.16 -3.62 0.43
C ALA A 329 2.10 -2.56 1.00
N ASN A 330 2.03 -2.28 2.30
CA ASN A 330 2.81 -1.23 2.97
C ASN A 330 2.80 0.11 2.20
N ARG A 331 1.62 0.53 1.71
CA ARG A 331 1.39 1.72 0.87
C ARG A 331 2.09 1.73 -0.50
N ILE A 332 2.45 0.56 -1.02
CA ILE A 332 2.93 0.39 -2.39
C ILE A 332 1.80 -0.23 -3.22
N PRO A 333 1.41 0.36 -4.35
CA PRO A 333 0.47 -0.27 -5.28
C PRO A 333 1.11 -1.49 -5.96
N LEU A 334 0.32 -2.55 -6.10
CA LEU A 334 0.71 -3.80 -6.75
C LEU A 334 0.01 -3.89 -8.11
N LEU A 335 0.76 -3.70 -9.20
CA LEU A 335 0.18 -3.53 -10.54
C LEU A 335 0.16 -4.82 -11.36
N TYR A 336 1.17 -5.68 -11.20
CA TYR A 336 1.32 -6.88 -12.01
C TYR A 336 0.74 -8.12 -11.30
N ASP A 337 0.52 -9.20 -12.06
CA ASP A 337 0.08 -10.50 -11.56
C ASP A 337 -1.19 -10.51 -10.69
N GLU A 338 -2.17 -9.67 -11.02
CA GLU A 338 -3.44 -9.57 -10.29
C GLU A 338 -4.14 -10.93 -10.11
N ALA A 339 -4.16 -11.76 -11.15
CA ALA A 339 -4.83 -13.06 -11.12
C ALA A 339 -4.28 -14.03 -10.07
N SER A 340 -2.99 -13.90 -9.72
CA SER A 340 -2.30 -14.77 -8.77
C SER A 340 -2.53 -14.37 -7.30
N ASP A 341 -2.98 -13.13 -7.07
CA ASP A 341 -3.12 -12.54 -5.75
C ASP A 341 -4.24 -13.17 -4.92
N VAL A 342 -4.01 -13.26 -3.61
CA VAL A 342 -5.01 -13.74 -2.66
C VAL A 342 -6.30 -12.91 -2.68
N ALA A 343 -6.21 -11.59 -2.86
CA ALA A 343 -7.36 -10.70 -2.91
C ALA A 343 -8.26 -10.99 -4.13
N TRP A 344 -7.65 -11.19 -5.30
CA TRP A 344 -8.37 -11.54 -6.53
C TRP A 344 -9.08 -12.88 -6.40
N LYS A 345 -8.37 -13.90 -5.89
CA LYS A 345 -8.95 -15.23 -5.61
C LYS A 345 -10.13 -15.17 -4.64
N ILE A 346 -10.08 -14.28 -3.65
CA ILE A 346 -11.19 -14.06 -2.72
C ILE A 346 -12.39 -13.44 -3.45
N ILE A 347 -12.16 -12.36 -4.20
CA ILE A 347 -13.23 -11.64 -4.92
C ILE A 347 -13.97 -12.56 -5.88
N LYS A 348 -13.25 -13.38 -6.65
CA LYS A 348 -13.85 -14.36 -7.56
C LYS A 348 -14.66 -15.46 -6.87
N ARG A 349 -14.35 -15.77 -5.61
CA ARG A 349 -15.04 -16.81 -4.84
C ARG A 349 -16.28 -16.30 -4.10
N ILE A 350 -16.44 -14.98 -3.96
CA ILE A 350 -17.60 -14.38 -3.30
C ILE A 350 -18.81 -14.40 -4.24
N ASN A 351 -19.96 -14.82 -3.72
CA ASN A 351 -21.23 -14.69 -4.44
C ASN A 351 -21.77 -13.26 -4.33
N TRP A 352 -21.39 -12.41 -5.29
CA TRP A 352 -21.74 -10.98 -5.35
C TRP A 352 -23.24 -10.71 -5.54
N ARG A 353 -24.00 -11.66 -6.12
CA ARG A 353 -25.45 -11.54 -6.26
C ARG A 353 -26.15 -11.37 -4.91
N ARG A 354 -25.60 -11.97 -3.84
CA ARG A 354 -26.12 -11.79 -2.47
C ARG A 354 -26.05 -10.34 -1.98
N TYR A 355 -25.11 -9.56 -2.51
CA TYR A 355 -24.93 -8.15 -2.18
C TYR A 355 -25.61 -7.22 -3.21
N LYS A 356 -26.48 -7.75 -4.08
CA LYS A 356 -27.12 -7.03 -5.19
C LYS A 356 -26.16 -6.41 -6.20
N VAL A 357 -24.97 -7.01 -6.32
CA VAL A 357 -23.94 -6.55 -7.25
C VAL A 357 -23.94 -7.42 -8.50
N THR A 358 -23.96 -6.77 -9.66
CA THR A 358 -23.77 -7.41 -10.97
C THR A 358 -22.42 -7.01 -11.58
N PRO A 359 -21.81 -7.83 -12.45
CA PRO A 359 -20.47 -7.58 -12.99
C PRO A 359 -20.32 -6.31 -13.84
N ASP A 360 -21.41 -5.82 -14.42
CA ASP A 360 -21.48 -4.61 -15.25
C ASP A 360 -21.44 -3.30 -14.44
N MET A 361 -21.60 -3.39 -13.12
CA MET A 361 -21.61 -2.22 -12.25
C MET A 361 -20.21 -1.61 -12.09
N PRO A 362 -20.08 -0.27 -12.09
CA PRO A 362 -18.82 0.42 -11.85
C PRO A 362 -18.40 0.29 -10.38
N ILE A 363 -17.72 -0.80 -10.03
CA ILE A 363 -17.27 -1.12 -8.67
C ILE A 363 -15.76 -1.22 -8.63
N ALA A 364 -15.17 -0.52 -7.66
CA ALA A 364 -13.78 -0.63 -7.30
C ALA A 364 -13.65 -1.23 -5.89
N ILE A 365 -12.82 -2.27 -5.75
CA ILE A 365 -12.46 -2.87 -4.48
C ILE A 365 -11.00 -2.54 -4.21
N LEU A 366 -10.71 -1.99 -3.04
CA LEU A 366 -9.36 -1.69 -2.61
C LEU A 366 -9.00 -2.59 -1.43
N VAL A 367 -7.84 -3.22 -1.49
CA VAL A 367 -7.30 -4.05 -0.39
C VAL A 367 -5.90 -3.58 -0.08
N HIS A 368 -5.67 -3.13 1.15
CA HIS A 368 -4.36 -2.76 1.66
C HIS A 368 -3.94 -3.65 2.82
N ILE A 369 -2.71 -4.16 2.76
CA ILE A 369 -2.08 -4.91 3.85
C ILE A 369 -0.89 -4.13 4.38
N CYS A 370 -0.89 -3.91 5.68
CA CYS A 370 0.17 -3.26 6.42
C CYS A 370 0.83 -4.26 7.36
N SER A 371 2.15 -4.48 7.27
CA SER A 371 2.88 -5.42 8.12
C SER A 371 4.38 -5.09 8.21
N THR A 372 5.05 -5.57 9.27
CA THR A 372 6.53 -5.53 9.37
C THR A 372 7.22 -6.36 8.28
N LYS A 373 6.58 -7.46 7.88
CA LYS A 373 6.97 -8.29 6.73
C LYS A 373 5.70 -8.60 5.94
N VAL A 374 5.67 -8.36 4.65
CA VAL A 374 4.52 -8.75 3.80
C VAL A 374 4.83 -10.12 3.18
N PRO A 375 3.88 -11.08 3.18
CA PRO A 375 4.12 -12.41 2.64
C PRO A 375 3.99 -12.40 1.11
N TYR A 376 4.99 -11.88 0.42
CA TYR A 376 5.10 -12.02 -1.04
C TYR A 376 5.38 -13.49 -1.42
N LYS A 377 4.86 -13.97 -2.55
CA LYS A 377 5.13 -15.34 -3.03
C LYS A 377 6.51 -15.44 -3.67
N THR A 378 6.88 -14.42 -4.45
CA THR A 378 8.18 -14.26 -5.11
C THR A 378 9.17 -13.57 -4.17
N VAL A 379 10.43 -14.00 -4.22
CA VAL A 379 11.54 -13.39 -3.49
C VAL A 379 12.26 -12.43 -4.45
N GLY A 380 12.39 -11.15 -4.09
CA GLY A 380 13.19 -10.20 -4.88
C GLY A 380 12.50 -8.87 -5.17
N LYS A 381 12.69 -8.37 -6.40
CA LYS A 381 12.12 -7.11 -6.92
C LYS A 381 10.68 -7.27 -7.40
N ASP A 382 10.27 -8.48 -7.76
CA ASP A 382 8.96 -8.80 -8.33
C ASP A 382 7.90 -9.02 -7.24
N LYS A 383 7.80 -8.07 -6.32
CA LYS A 383 6.85 -8.09 -5.21
C LYS A 383 5.47 -7.68 -5.64
N GLU A 384 4.91 -8.41 -6.58
CA GLU A 384 3.74 -7.99 -7.33
C GLU A 384 2.43 -8.56 -6.79
N PHE A 385 2.49 -9.58 -5.92
CA PHE A 385 1.28 -10.14 -5.32
C PHE A 385 1.52 -10.83 -3.97
N ILE A 386 0.45 -10.92 -3.20
CA ILE A 386 0.44 -11.48 -1.85
C ILE A 386 0.18 -12.99 -1.92
N ALA A 387 0.97 -13.77 -1.18
CA ALA A 387 0.83 -15.22 -1.08
C ALA A 387 -0.46 -15.62 -0.33
N ASP A 388 -1.03 -16.77 -0.72
CA ASP A 388 -2.24 -17.33 -0.10
C ASP A 388 -1.92 -17.95 1.27
N ARG A 389 -1.83 -17.10 2.30
CA ARG A 389 -1.72 -17.51 3.71
C ARG A 389 -3.11 -17.56 4.35
N PRO A 390 -3.49 -18.65 5.04
CA PRO A 390 -4.84 -18.79 5.61
C PRO A 390 -5.26 -17.64 6.52
N GLU A 391 -4.35 -17.15 7.37
CA GLU A 391 -4.60 -16.07 8.33
C GLU A 391 -4.90 -14.75 7.60
N VAL A 392 -4.08 -14.44 6.58
CA VAL A 392 -4.24 -13.24 5.75
C VAL A 392 -5.52 -13.32 4.91
N LYS A 393 -5.76 -14.47 4.29
CA LYS A 393 -6.95 -14.75 3.47
C LYS A 393 -8.24 -14.54 4.27
N ARG A 394 -8.29 -15.05 5.51
CA ARG A 394 -9.45 -14.92 6.39
C ARG A 394 -9.76 -13.46 6.72
N GLU A 395 -8.74 -12.67 7.04
CA GLU A 395 -8.94 -11.26 7.38
C GLU A 395 -9.33 -10.40 6.18
N ILE A 396 -8.75 -10.64 4.99
CA ILE A 396 -9.18 -9.97 3.74
C ILE A 396 -10.63 -10.32 3.41
N LEU A 397 -10.99 -11.60 3.47
CA LEU A 397 -12.36 -12.05 3.20
C LEU A 397 -13.38 -11.38 4.14
N ASN A 398 -13.06 -11.31 5.44
CA ASN A 398 -13.92 -10.67 6.42
C ASN A 398 -14.03 -9.16 6.19
N GLY A 399 -12.92 -8.49 5.84
CA GLY A 399 -12.93 -7.06 5.50
C GLY A 399 -13.79 -6.75 4.27
N ILE A 400 -13.66 -7.55 3.20
CA ILE A 400 -14.49 -7.39 1.99
C ILE A 400 -15.96 -7.61 2.30
N ARG A 401 -16.31 -8.63 3.10
CA ARG A 401 -17.69 -8.89 3.50
C ARG A 401 -18.30 -7.72 4.26
N GLU A 402 -17.55 -7.08 5.16
CA GLU A 402 -18.03 -5.94 5.93
C GLU A 402 -18.37 -4.75 5.03
N ALA A 403 -17.45 -4.37 4.13
CA ALA A 403 -17.69 -3.31 3.17
C ALA A 403 -18.83 -3.67 2.18
N ALA A 404 -18.94 -4.93 1.77
CA ALA A 404 -19.99 -5.39 0.85
C ALA A 404 -21.40 -5.33 1.46
N ARG A 405 -21.55 -5.56 2.77
CA ARG A 405 -22.84 -5.37 3.47
C ARG A 405 -23.29 -3.90 3.45
N GLN A 406 -22.36 -2.96 3.62
CA GLN A 406 -22.68 -1.53 3.54
C GLN A 406 -23.11 -1.15 2.11
N LEU A 407 -22.40 -1.66 1.10
CA LEU A 407 -22.79 -1.47 -0.30
C LEU A 407 -24.19 -2.05 -0.59
N GLN A 408 -24.49 -3.25 -0.09
CA GLN A 408 -25.80 -3.87 -0.24
C GLN A 408 -26.91 -3.01 0.34
N HIS A 409 -26.69 -2.39 1.51
CA HIS A 409 -27.65 -1.49 2.13
C HIS A 409 -27.90 -0.25 1.28
N PHE A 410 -26.84 0.36 0.74
CA PHE A 410 -26.93 1.48 -0.18
C PHE A 410 -27.70 1.14 -1.47
N LEU A 411 -27.34 0.04 -2.14
CA LEU A 411 -28.03 -0.42 -3.36
C LEU A 411 -29.49 -0.75 -3.09
N SER A 412 -29.81 -1.33 -1.93
CA SER A 412 -31.19 -1.63 -1.55
C SER A 412 -32.03 -0.36 -1.33
N LYS A 413 -31.47 0.66 -0.68
CA LYS A 413 -32.14 1.97 -0.56
C LYS A 413 -32.40 2.60 -1.92
N ARG A 414 -31.43 2.53 -2.82
CA ARG A 414 -31.57 3.09 -4.17
C ARG A 414 -32.63 2.36 -4.99
N GLU A 415 -32.62 1.03 -4.96
CA GLU A 415 -33.63 0.21 -5.63
C GLU A 415 -35.04 0.49 -5.08
N HIS A 416 -35.17 0.68 -3.76
CA HIS A 416 -36.44 1.05 -3.14
C HIS A 416 -36.94 2.41 -3.65
N LYS A 417 -36.07 3.44 -3.62
CA LYS A 417 -36.37 4.79 -4.14
C LYS A 417 -36.78 4.74 -5.62
N GLU A 418 -36.12 3.93 -6.43
CA GLU A 418 -36.45 3.78 -7.85
C GLU A 418 -37.81 3.08 -8.05
N LYS A 419 -38.09 2.02 -7.29
CA LYS A 419 -39.39 1.33 -7.30
C LYS A 419 -40.52 2.28 -6.89
N GLU A 420 -40.32 3.09 -5.86
CA GLU A 420 -41.29 4.10 -5.44
C GLU A 420 -41.50 5.18 -6.49
N ARG A 421 -40.43 5.68 -7.13
CA ARG A 421 -40.51 6.65 -8.23
C ARG A 421 -41.26 6.08 -9.44
N LYS A 422 -41.01 4.82 -9.81
CA LYS A 422 -41.75 4.12 -10.87
C LYS A 422 -43.22 3.97 -10.50
N ARG A 423 -43.52 3.54 -9.27
CA ARG A 423 -44.89 3.43 -8.74
C ARG A 423 -45.63 4.77 -8.78
N LEU A 424 -44.97 5.85 -8.37
CA LEU A 424 -45.48 7.23 -8.45
C LEU A 424 -45.77 7.67 -9.88
N SER A 425 -44.83 7.45 -10.80
CA SER A 425 -45.00 7.79 -12.22
C SER A 425 -46.19 7.04 -12.84
N THR A 426 -46.34 5.76 -12.52
CA THR A 426 -47.49 4.95 -12.91
C THR A 426 -48.78 5.53 -12.34
N PHE A 427 -48.87 5.78 -11.03
CA PHE A 427 -50.07 6.36 -10.44
C PHE A 427 -50.41 7.74 -11.03
N SER A 428 -49.43 8.63 -11.22
CA SER A 428 -49.68 9.94 -11.82
C SER A 428 -50.29 9.85 -13.22
N LYS A 429 -50.00 8.79 -13.99
CA LYS A 429 -50.55 8.56 -15.33
C LYS A 429 -51.96 7.96 -15.32
N TYR A 430 -52.21 6.99 -14.43
CA TYR A 430 -53.46 6.21 -14.44
C TYR A 430 -54.54 6.76 -13.50
N LEU A 431 -54.16 7.33 -12.35
CA LEU A 431 -55.10 7.79 -11.33
C LEU A 431 -56.08 8.87 -11.85
N PRO A 432 -55.65 9.86 -12.68
CA PRO A 432 -56.57 10.81 -13.31
C PRO A 432 -57.57 10.16 -14.26
N LYS A 433 -57.13 9.14 -15.02
CA LYS A 433 -57.99 8.42 -15.96
C LYS A 433 -59.04 7.59 -15.22
N ILE A 434 -58.63 6.89 -14.16
CA ILE A 434 -59.54 6.11 -13.32
C ILE A 434 -60.58 7.03 -12.68
N ALA A 435 -60.17 8.16 -12.11
CA ALA A 435 -61.09 9.12 -11.52
C ALA A 435 -62.12 9.65 -12.54
N LYS A 436 -61.69 9.95 -13.78
CA LYS A 436 -62.61 10.39 -14.84
C LYS A 436 -63.62 9.29 -15.21
N PHE A 437 -63.16 8.09 -15.53
CA PHE A 437 -64.05 6.98 -15.91
C PHE A 437 -64.98 6.56 -14.79
N SER A 438 -64.51 6.51 -13.54
CA SER A 438 -65.37 6.19 -12.39
C SER A 438 -66.44 7.26 -12.14
N THR A 439 -66.16 8.53 -12.47
CA THR A 439 -67.11 9.64 -12.33
C THR A 439 -68.21 9.56 -13.38
N GLU A 440 -67.82 9.29 -14.63
CA GLU A 440 -68.75 9.05 -15.75
C GLU A 440 -69.67 7.85 -15.46
N LEU A 441 -69.10 6.73 -15.00
CA LEU A 441 -69.84 5.50 -14.75
C LEU A 441 -70.79 5.61 -13.55
N ALA A 442 -70.46 6.44 -12.56
CA ALA A 442 -71.31 6.72 -11.40
C ALA A 442 -72.34 7.83 -11.65
N GLY A 443 -72.40 8.42 -12.86
CA GLY A 443 -73.33 9.49 -13.21
C GLY A 443 -73.12 10.79 -12.42
N LYS A 444 -71.90 11.05 -11.92
CA LYS A 444 -71.57 12.27 -11.16
C LYS A 444 -70.85 13.28 -12.05
N GLU A 445 -70.98 14.57 -11.76
CA GLU A 445 -70.33 15.63 -12.56
C GLU A 445 -68.91 15.97 -12.11
N LYS A 446 -68.60 15.83 -10.81
CA LYS A 446 -67.32 16.25 -10.25
C LYS A 446 -66.41 15.05 -9.96
N PRO A 447 -65.18 15.03 -10.52
CA PRO A 447 -64.22 13.99 -10.21
C PRO A 447 -63.73 14.10 -8.76
N PRO A 448 -63.46 12.97 -8.09
CA PRO A 448 -62.94 12.97 -6.72
C PRO A 448 -61.57 13.65 -6.65
N ASP A 449 -61.25 14.32 -5.53
CA ASP A 449 -59.97 15.02 -5.36
C ASP A 449 -58.80 14.03 -5.20
N ILE A 450 -58.06 13.88 -6.29
CA ILE A 450 -56.92 12.97 -6.42
C ILE A 450 -55.66 13.57 -5.76
N LYS A 451 -55.63 14.88 -5.49
CA LYS A 451 -54.43 15.57 -4.99
C LYS A 451 -54.01 15.05 -3.62
N LYS A 452 -54.96 14.67 -2.75
CA LYS A 452 -54.65 14.08 -1.43
C LYS A 452 -53.93 12.73 -1.54
N LEU A 453 -54.34 11.90 -2.50
CA LEU A 453 -53.71 10.60 -2.79
C LEU A 453 -52.33 10.77 -3.46
N LEU A 454 -52.14 11.78 -4.29
CA LEU A 454 -50.82 12.09 -4.85
C LEU A 454 -49.88 12.71 -3.80
N TRP A 455 -50.42 13.48 -2.85
CA TRP A 455 -49.65 14.13 -1.79
C TRP A 455 -49.14 13.15 -0.72
N SER A 456 -49.94 12.14 -0.33
CA SER A 456 -49.49 11.10 0.62
C SER A 456 -48.33 10.26 0.08
N VAL A 457 -48.20 10.16 -1.25
CA VAL A 457 -47.13 9.39 -1.92
C VAL A 457 -45.92 10.27 -2.28
N ARG A 458 -46.06 11.61 -2.29
CA ARG A 458 -44.98 12.59 -2.54
C ARG A 458 -43.94 12.73 -1.42
N LYS A 459 -44.09 12.02 -0.31
CA LYS A 459 -43.24 12.14 0.90
C LYS A 459 -41.73 11.88 0.65
N TYR A 460 -41.35 11.37 -0.52
CA TYR A 460 -39.98 10.97 -0.87
C TYR A 460 -39.34 11.80 -2.00
N GLU A 461 -39.97 12.89 -2.46
CA GLU A 461 -39.37 13.79 -3.48
C GLU A 461 -38.30 14.75 -2.91
N LYS A 462 -38.21 14.91 -1.57
CA LYS A 462 -37.42 15.99 -0.94
C LYS A 462 -36.03 15.62 -0.39
N ASP A 463 -35.60 14.35 -0.43
CA ASP A 463 -34.28 13.92 0.06
C ASP A 463 -33.37 13.35 -1.03
#